data_AF-A0A183HF17-F1
#
_entry.id   AF-A0A183HF17-F1
#
_cell.length_a   1.000
_cell.length_b   1.000
_cell.length_c   1.000
_cell.angle_alpha   90.00
_cell.angle_beta   90.00
_cell.angle_gamma   90.00
#
_symmetry.space_group_name_H-M   'P 1'
#
loop_
_entity.id
_entity.type
_entity.pdbx_description
1 polymer ?
#
loop_
_entity_poly.entity_id
_entity_poly.type
_entity_poly.pdbx_seq_one_letter_code
_entity_poly.pdbx_strand_id
1 'polypeptide(L)'
;VEKYAADDPDSDINLACLEYKEGNYEKALERFSSATQLHGYQPCLVYSLALCHYQMHNYSQALKFIADIIDRGVQDHPAELSIGMATEGMEVSSVGNTRLLHETSLVEACNLKAAIEYNLKNLSAASEALTDMPPRLEEELDPVTLHNQALINMDNNPSDGNQNPFPPETFSNLLLLFCKYEYYDLAADVLAENADLTYKYLTQYMYDYIDAVITQQTAPMDAYNKFEAIGNEHINELRKLTKRINKRNVTLEQARISI
;
A
#
# COMPACT_ATOMS: atom_id res chain seq x y z
N VAL A 1 -12.11 -30.58 10.65
CA VAL A 1 -12.52 -29.42 9.85
C VAL A 1 -13.85 -28.97 10.43
N GLU A 2 -13.80 -28.11 11.43
CA GLU A 2 -15.00 -27.48 11.98
C GLU A 2 -15.62 -26.66 10.86
N LYS A 3 -16.84 -27.04 10.46
CA LYS A 3 -17.66 -26.25 9.56
C LYS A 3 -18.04 -24.99 10.33
N TYR A 4 -17.51 -23.85 9.92
CA TYR A 4 -18.03 -22.55 10.34
C TYR A 4 -19.55 -22.54 10.11
N ALA A 5 -20.30 -22.05 11.10
CA ALA A 5 -21.74 -21.89 10.96
C ALA A 5 -22.00 -21.01 9.74
N ALA A 6 -22.98 -21.38 8.90
CA ALA A 6 -23.29 -20.72 7.62
C ALA A 6 -23.82 -19.28 7.75
N ASP A 7 -23.72 -18.70 8.96
CA ASP A 7 -24.32 -17.44 9.41
C ASP A 7 -23.34 -16.70 10.35
N ASP A 8 -22.05 -17.01 10.24
CA ASP A 8 -21.01 -16.25 10.95
C ASP A 8 -20.87 -14.88 10.26
N PRO A 9 -21.25 -13.78 10.91
CA PRO A 9 -21.31 -12.48 10.24
C PRO A 9 -19.94 -11.94 9.83
N ASP A 10 -18.87 -12.40 10.50
CA ASP A 10 -17.49 -12.16 10.10
C ASP A 10 -17.17 -12.81 8.74
N SER A 11 -17.90 -13.87 8.36
CA SER A 11 -17.79 -14.51 7.04
C SER A 11 -18.25 -13.58 5.93
N ASP A 12 -19.34 -12.83 6.13
CA ASP A 12 -19.87 -11.90 5.14
C ASP A 12 -18.95 -10.69 4.93
N ILE A 13 -18.35 -10.17 6.01
CA ILE A 13 -17.35 -9.10 5.94
C ILE A 13 -16.10 -9.59 5.20
N ASN A 14 -15.61 -10.78 5.53
CA ASN A 14 -14.46 -11.37 4.84
C ASN A 14 -14.73 -11.62 3.36
N LEU A 15 -15.94 -12.08 3.02
CA LEU A 15 -16.35 -12.28 1.63
C LEU A 15 -16.47 -10.96 0.88
N ALA A 16 -16.96 -9.89 1.53
CA ALA A 16 -16.97 -8.54 0.96
C ALA A 16 -15.56 -8.02 0.67
N CYS A 17 -14.60 -8.27 1.58
CA CYS A 17 -13.18 -7.95 1.36
C CYS A 17 -12.59 -8.72 0.17
N LEU A 18 -12.98 -9.98 -0.03
CA LEU A 18 -12.56 -10.76 -1.21
C LEU A 18 -13.13 -10.17 -2.50
N GLU A 19 -14.43 -9.90 -2.54
CA GLU A 19 -15.10 -9.28 -3.69
C GLU A 19 -14.46 -7.91 -4.04
N TYR A 20 -14.12 -7.12 -3.02
CA TYR A 20 -13.41 -5.85 -3.20
C TYR A 20 -12.02 -6.08 -3.85
N LYS A 21 -11.26 -7.06 -3.37
CA LYS A 21 -9.93 -7.40 -3.93
C LYS A 21 -10.00 -7.95 -5.35
N GLU A 22 -11.10 -8.59 -5.72
CA GLU A 22 -11.36 -9.07 -7.09
C GLU A 22 -11.86 -7.96 -8.03
N GLY A 23 -12.08 -6.74 -7.52
CA GLY A 23 -12.56 -5.59 -8.29
C GLY A 23 -14.10 -5.52 -8.43
N ASN A 24 -14.83 -6.41 -7.76
CA ASN A 24 -16.30 -6.43 -7.76
C ASN A 24 -16.88 -5.46 -6.72
N TYR A 25 -16.59 -4.17 -6.87
CA TYR A 25 -16.87 -3.15 -5.85
C TYR A 25 -18.36 -2.99 -5.51
N GLU A 26 -19.26 -3.17 -6.49
CA GLU A 26 -20.72 -3.08 -6.28
C GLU A 26 -21.23 -4.20 -5.36
N LYS A 27 -20.78 -5.44 -5.59
CA LYS A 27 -21.13 -6.58 -4.72
C LYS A 27 -20.51 -6.44 -3.34
N ALA A 28 -19.27 -5.98 -3.27
CA ALA A 28 -18.62 -5.69 -2.00
C ALA A 28 -19.42 -4.65 -1.19
N LEU A 29 -19.88 -3.58 -1.85
CA LEU A 29 -20.71 -2.53 -1.25
C LEU A 29 -22.03 -3.09 -0.70
N GLU A 30 -22.73 -3.94 -1.46
CA GLU A 30 -23.98 -4.60 -1.00
C GLU A 30 -23.76 -5.45 0.24
N ARG A 31 -22.66 -6.22 0.27
CA ARG A 31 -22.31 -7.08 1.40
C ARG A 31 -21.91 -6.27 2.64
N PHE A 32 -21.06 -5.25 2.49
CA PHE A 32 -20.70 -4.35 3.59
C PHE A 32 -21.93 -3.59 4.13
N SER A 33 -22.86 -3.19 3.25
CA SER A 33 -24.09 -2.53 3.66
C SER A 33 -24.98 -3.47 4.47
N SER A 34 -25.07 -4.73 4.05
CA SER A 34 -25.81 -5.77 4.77
C SER A 34 -25.18 -6.06 6.14
N ALA A 35 -23.85 -6.18 6.21
CA ALA A 35 -23.12 -6.35 7.46
C ALA A 35 -23.33 -5.16 8.41
N THR A 36 -23.32 -3.93 7.90
CA THR A 36 -23.57 -2.71 8.69
C THR A 36 -24.99 -2.69 9.26
N GLN A 37 -25.99 -3.20 8.52
CA GLN A 37 -27.37 -3.31 9.02
C GLN A 37 -27.49 -4.35 10.14
N LEU A 38 -26.72 -5.44 10.08
CA LEU A 38 -26.76 -6.52 11.07
C LEU A 38 -25.99 -6.18 12.35
N HIS A 39 -24.80 -5.59 12.23
CA HIS A 39 -23.94 -5.26 13.37
C HIS A 39 -24.17 -3.87 13.95
N GLY A 40 -24.90 -3.03 13.22
CA GLY A 40 -24.95 -1.61 13.49
C GLY A 40 -23.67 -0.91 13.07
N TYR A 41 -23.49 0.30 13.59
CA TYR A 41 -22.38 1.13 13.19
C TYR A 41 -21.04 0.59 13.72
N GLN A 42 -20.10 0.39 12.81
CA GLN A 42 -18.70 0.11 13.12
C GLN A 42 -17.81 0.95 12.19
N PRO A 43 -16.83 1.71 12.72
CA PRO A 43 -16.01 2.58 11.88
C PRO A 43 -15.29 1.84 10.74
N CYS A 44 -14.82 0.61 10.98
CA CYS A 44 -14.16 -0.21 9.97
C CYS A 44 -15.07 -0.60 8.79
N LEU A 45 -16.35 -0.87 9.05
CA LEU A 45 -17.35 -1.16 8.02
C LEU A 45 -17.70 0.10 7.22
N VAL A 46 -17.88 1.23 7.91
CA VAL A 46 -18.15 2.51 7.26
C VAL A 46 -16.98 2.96 6.39
N TYR A 47 -15.75 2.73 6.85
CA TYR A 47 -14.55 2.95 6.06
C TYR A 47 -14.53 2.05 4.82
N SER A 48 -14.91 0.78 4.95
CA SER A 48 -14.99 -0.15 3.82
C SER A 48 -16.05 0.26 2.78
N LEU A 49 -17.19 0.82 3.21
CA LEU A 49 -18.18 1.44 2.32
C LEU A 49 -17.60 2.66 1.60
N ALA A 50 -16.89 3.54 2.33
CA ALA A 50 -16.21 4.69 1.73
C ALA A 50 -15.19 4.27 0.66
N LEU A 51 -14.43 3.21 0.95
CA LEU A 51 -13.42 2.67 0.06
C LEU A 51 -14.04 2.06 -1.21
N CYS A 52 -15.17 1.37 -1.11
CA CYS A 52 -15.92 0.90 -2.28
C CYS A 52 -16.37 2.07 -3.17
N HIS A 53 -16.94 3.12 -2.57
CA HIS A 53 -17.34 4.32 -3.32
C HIS A 53 -16.15 5.05 -3.96
N TYR A 54 -15.01 5.09 -3.28
CA TYR A 54 -13.77 5.63 -3.82
C TYR A 54 -13.32 4.89 -5.09
N GLN A 55 -13.30 3.55 -5.06
CA GLN A 55 -12.93 2.74 -6.23
C GLN A 55 -13.90 2.88 -7.40
N MET A 56 -15.18 3.14 -7.10
CA MET A 56 -16.20 3.45 -8.10
C MET A 56 -16.17 4.92 -8.57
N HIS A 57 -15.16 5.71 -8.18
CA HIS A 57 -15.02 7.14 -8.45
C HIS A 57 -16.19 8.02 -7.96
N ASN A 58 -17.01 7.51 -7.04
CA ASN A 58 -18.08 8.29 -6.42
C ASN A 58 -17.57 9.01 -5.17
N TYR A 59 -16.69 9.99 -5.38
CA TYR A 59 -16.03 10.72 -4.29
C TYR A 59 -17.01 11.46 -3.36
N SER A 60 -18.14 11.92 -3.90
CA SER A 60 -19.17 12.61 -3.11
C SER A 60 -19.76 11.76 -1.99
N GLN A 61 -19.96 10.45 -2.24
CA GLN A 61 -20.47 9.53 -1.22
C GLN A 61 -19.34 9.04 -0.31
N ALA A 62 -18.15 8.79 -0.86
CA ALA A 62 -16.98 8.42 -0.07
C ALA A 62 -16.67 9.47 1.01
N LEU A 63 -16.65 10.75 0.64
CA LEU A 63 -16.41 11.86 1.56
C LEU A 63 -17.47 11.99 2.65
N LYS A 64 -18.73 11.62 2.39
CA LYS A 64 -19.79 11.61 3.43
C LYS A 64 -19.55 10.54 4.49
N PHE A 65 -19.17 9.34 4.07
CA PHE A 65 -18.84 8.26 5.02
C PHE A 65 -17.58 8.59 5.82
N ILE A 66 -16.57 9.18 5.17
CA ILE A 66 -15.36 9.68 5.84
C ILE A 66 -15.71 10.75 6.88
N ALA A 67 -16.57 11.71 6.53
CA ALA A 67 -17.01 12.75 7.46
C ALA A 67 -17.74 12.17 8.68
N ASP A 68 -18.64 11.19 8.49
CA ASP A 68 -19.31 10.50 9.61
C ASP A 68 -18.31 9.80 10.56
N ILE A 69 -17.24 9.19 10.03
CA ILE A 69 -16.19 8.60 10.87
C ILE A 69 -15.45 9.68 11.68
N ILE A 70 -15.04 10.77 11.03
CA ILE A 70 -14.31 11.86 11.67
C ILE A 70 -15.17 12.54 12.74
N ASP A 71 -16.41 12.90 12.40
CA ASP A 71 -17.34 13.58 13.31
C ASP A 71 -17.60 12.75 14.57
N ARG A 72 -17.74 11.43 14.44
CA ARG A 72 -17.89 10.55 15.60
C ARG A 72 -16.59 10.38 16.38
N GLY A 73 -15.44 10.30 15.73
CA GLY A 73 -14.16 10.31 16.44
C GLY A 73 -13.99 11.55 17.33
N VAL A 74 -14.40 12.72 16.82
CA VAL A 74 -14.38 13.99 17.56
C VAL A 74 -15.41 14.00 18.70
N GLN A 75 -16.61 13.46 18.48
CA GLN A 75 -17.67 13.46 19.49
C GLN A 75 -17.46 12.43 20.59
N ASP A 76 -17.04 11.22 20.23
CA ASP A 76 -16.94 10.08 21.14
C ASP A 76 -15.62 10.08 21.93
N HIS A 77 -14.54 10.62 21.34
CA HIS A 77 -13.18 10.60 21.92
C HIS A 77 -12.42 11.94 21.81
N PRO A 78 -13.01 13.08 22.23
CA PRO A 78 -12.40 14.40 22.06
C PRO A 78 -11.08 14.59 22.83
N ALA A 79 -10.95 13.99 24.01
CA ALA A 79 -9.79 14.19 24.88
C ALA A 79 -8.65 13.20 24.57
N GLU A 80 -8.99 12.02 24.05
CA GLU A 80 -8.05 10.92 23.82
C GLU A 80 -7.38 11.00 22.45
N LEU A 81 -8.05 11.58 21.44
CA LEU A 81 -7.59 11.54 20.04
C LEU A 81 -7.18 12.90 19.48
N SER A 82 -7.54 14.01 20.12
CA SER A 82 -7.06 15.38 19.81
C SER A 82 -7.11 15.75 18.31
N ILE A 83 -8.15 15.29 17.61
CA ILE A 83 -8.35 15.47 16.17
C ILE A 83 -8.49 16.97 15.83
N GLY A 84 -7.83 17.44 14.77
CA GLY A 84 -7.93 18.83 14.29
C GLY A 84 -7.17 19.89 15.13
N MET A 85 -6.64 19.53 16.30
CA MET A 85 -5.95 20.48 17.18
C MET A 85 -4.60 20.97 16.61
N ALA A 86 -3.94 20.15 15.79
CA ALA A 86 -2.69 20.54 15.12
C ALA A 86 -2.94 21.60 14.03
N THR A 87 -4.06 21.50 13.31
CA THR A 87 -4.50 22.49 12.31
C THR A 87 -4.84 23.84 12.96
N GLU A 88 -5.31 23.82 14.21
CA GLU A 88 -5.52 25.02 15.03
C GLU A 88 -4.23 25.58 15.67
N GLY A 89 -3.08 24.95 15.43
CA GLY A 89 -1.77 25.42 15.91
C GLY A 89 -1.47 25.10 17.38
N MET A 90 -2.17 24.14 17.99
CA MET A 90 -1.89 23.70 19.36
C MET A 90 -0.82 22.60 19.37
N GLU A 91 0.17 22.71 20.26
CA GLU A 91 1.12 21.62 20.52
C GLU A 91 0.43 20.53 21.32
N VAL A 92 0.23 19.37 20.70
CA VAL A 92 -0.38 18.21 21.34
C VAL A 92 0.60 17.05 21.36
N SER A 93 0.68 16.37 22.50
CA SER A 93 1.50 15.16 22.65
C SER A 93 0.98 14.03 21.77
N SER A 94 1.88 13.15 21.32
CA SER A 94 1.50 11.95 20.58
C SER A 94 0.46 11.12 21.35
N VAL A 95 -0.60 10.70 20.66
CA VAL A 95 -1.59 9.75 21.18
C VAL A 95 -1.12 8.29 21.05
N GLY A 96 -0.09 8.04 20.22
CA GLY A 96 0.43 6.72 19.91
C GLY A 96 -0.53 5.80 19.13
N ASN A 97 -0.04 4.63 18.73
CA ASN A 97 -0.84 3.61 18.01
C ASN A 97 -1.67 2.75 18.98
N THR A 98 -2.66 3.37 19.62
CA THR A 98 -3.53 2.69 20.58
C THR A 98 -4.59 1.83 19.89
N ARG A 99 -5.11 0.85 20.62
CA ARG A 99 -6.25 0.04 20.17
C ARG A 99 -7.48 0.91 19.89
N LEU A 100 -7.71 1.94 20.71
CA LEU A 100 -8.79 2.91 20.51
C LEU A 100 -8.67 3.61 19.16
N LEU A 101 -7.47 4.15 18.85
CA LEU A 101 -7.20 4.80 17.56
C LEU A 101 -7.52 3.85 16.40
N HIS A 102 -7.09 2.59 16.48
CA HIS A 102 -7.39 1.60 15.44
C HIS A 102 -8.89 1.31 15.30
N GLU A 103 -9.61 1.15 16.41
CA GLU A 103 -11.06 0.88 16.42
C GLU A 103 -11.88 2.04 15.83
N THR A 104 -11.36 3.27 15.86
CA THR A 104 -12.01 4.45 15.28
C THR A 104 -11.87 4.56 13.77
N SER A 105 -10.92 3.83 13.15
CA SER A 105 -10.59 3.94 11.71
C SER A 105 -10.30 5.36 11.21
N LEU A 106 -9.89 6.29 12.10
CA LEU A 106 -9.65 7.69 11.77
C LEU A 106 -8.43 7.87 10.86
N VAL A 107 -7.37 7.11 11.11
CA VAL A 107 -6.14 7.17 10.31
C VAL A 107 -6.45 6.76 8.88
N GLU A 108 -7.18 5.66 8.71
CA GLU A 108 -7.63 5.14 7.43
C GLU A 108 -8.56 6.15 6.70
N ALA A 109 -9.53 6.72 7.43
CA ALA A 109 -10.47 7.69 6.87
C ALA A 109 -9.78 8.99 6.42
N CYS A 110 -8.89 9.56 7.24
CA CYS A 110 -8.13 10.76 6.89
C CYS A 110 -7.16 10.52 5.72
N ASN A 111 -6.50 9.36 5.67
CA ASN A 111 -5.69 8.99 4.52
C ASN A 111 -6.49 8.90 3.22
N LEU A 112 -7.68 8.30 3.27
CA LEU A 112 -8.56 8.22 2.11
C LEU A 112 -9.07 9.61 1.69
N LYS A 113 -9.37 10.49 2.66
CA LYS A 113 -9.72 11.91 2.41
C LYS A 113 -8.59 12.61 1.67
N ALA A 114 -7.36 12.50 2.18
CA ALA A 114 -6.18 13.11 1.57
C ALA A 114 -5.95 12.61 0.14
N ALA A 115 -6.08 11.29 -0.10
CA ALA A 115 -5.95 10.71 -1.43
C ALA A 115 -7.03 11.22 -2.41
N ILE A 116 -8.28 11.34 -1.97
CA ILE A 116 -9.38 11.90 -2.78
C ILE A 116 -9.08 13.35 -3.16
N GLU A 117 -8.75 14.20 -2.18
CA GLU A 117 -8.47 15.61 -2.42
C GLU A 117 -7.24 15.81 -3.31
N TYR A 118 -6.20 14.99 -3.13
CA TYR A 118 -5.02 14.99 -3.98
C TYR A 118 -5.37 14.65 -5.44
N ASN A 119 -6.21 13.64 -5.66
CA ASN A 119 -6.69 13.27 -7.00
C ASN A 119 -7.54 14.39 -7.64
N LEU A 120 -8.30 15.12 -6.84
CA LEU A 120 -9.06 16.31 -7.26
C LEU A 120 -8.19 17.55 -7.44
N LYS A 121 -6.86 17.45 -7.22
CA LYS A 121 -5.88 18.54 -7.30
C LYS A 121 -6.05 19.63 -6.23
N ASN A 122 -6.75 19.31 -5.14
CA ASN A 122 -6.91 20.17 -3.98
C ASN A 122 -5.80 19.91 -2.95
N LEU A 123 -4.56 20.30 -3.26
CA LEU A 123 -3.40 20.02 -2.39
C LEU A 123 -3.55 20.60 -0.98
N SER A 124 -4.19 21.78 -0.85
CA SER A 124 -4.46 22.40 0.46
C SER A 124 -5.38 21.54 1.32
N ALA A 125 -6.48 21.04 0.75
CA ALA A 125 -7.44 20.20 1.48
C ALA A 125 -6.86 18.80 1.77
N ALA A 126 -6.01 18.29 0.88
CA ALA A 126 -5.28 17.05 1.10
C ALA A 126 -4.29 17.20 2.26
N SER A 127 -3.55 18.32 2.33
CA SER A 127 -2.63 18.62 3.43
C SER A 127 -3.38 18.76 4.75
N GLU A 128 -4.49 19.52 4.76
CA GLU A 128 -5.36 19.68 5.93
C GLU A 128 -5.88 18.33 6.45
N ALA A 129 -6.30 17.43 5.56
CA ALA A 129 -6.74 16.09 5.96
C ALA A 129 -5.65 15.27 6.66
N LEU A 130 -4.37 15.48 6.34
CA LEU A 130 -3.25 14.82 7.02
C LEU A 130 -2.89 15.50 8.35
N THR A 131 -3.00 16.84 8.43
CA THR A 131 -2.75 17.57 9.69
C THR A 131 -3.87 17.40 10.71
N ASP A 132 -5.10 17.12 10.26
CA ASP A 132 -6.25 16.85 11.11
C ASP A 132 -6.18 15.48 11.80
N MET A 133 -5.29 14.58 11.38
CA MET A 133 -5.15 13.27 12.01
C MET A 133 -4.76 13.39 13.50
N PRO A 134 -5.14 12.40 14.33
CA PRO A 134 -4.64 12.29 15.68
C PRO A 134 -3.10 12.40 15.73
N PRO A 135 -2.54 13.28 16.58
CA PRO A 135 -1.12 13.61 16.58
C PRO A 135 -0.30 12.37 16.98
N ARG A 136 0.69 12.02 16.18
CA ARG A 136 1.58 10.86 16.38
C ARG A 136 3.02 11.25 16.07
N LEU A 137 3.99 10.56 16.68
CA LEU A 137 5.40 10.73 16.30
C LEU A 137 5.62 10.17 14.90
N GLU A 138 6.60 10.73 14.17
CA GLU A 138 6.93 10.28 12.81
C GLU A 138 7.24 8.77 12.74
N GLU A 139 7.94 8.24 13.74
CA GLU A 139 8.24 6.81 13.89
C GLU A 139 7.02 5.92 14.15
N GLU A 140 5.90 6.50 14.56
CA GLU A 140 4.62 5.82 14.80
C GLU A 140 3.68 5.90 13.60
N LEU A 141 4.01 6.69 12.57
CA LEU A 141 3.18 6.82 11.39
C LEU A 141 3.24 5.54 10.56
N ASP A 142 2.07 5.14 10.06
CA ASP A 142 1.96 4.00 9.16
C ASP A 142 2.48 4.37 7.76
N PRO A 143 2.86 3.36 6.95
CA PRO A 143 3.45 3.61 5.64
C PRO A 143 2.54 4.37 4.67
N VAL A 144 1.20 4.29 4.84
CA VAL A 144 0.23 4.99 3.98
C VAL A 144 0.21 6.47 4.33
N THR A 145 0.15 6.80 5.62
CA THR A 145 0.24 8.19 6.09
C THR A 145 1.54 8.84 5.64
N LEU A 146 2.68 8.18 5.85
CA LEU A 146 3.99 8.69 5.42
C LEU A 146 4.06 8.90 3.90
N HIS A 147 3.56 7.93 3.11
CA HIS A 147 3.50 8.06 1.67
C HIS A 147 2.66 9.26 1.22
N ASN A 148 1.49 9.46 1.82
CA ASN A 148 0.62 10.59 1.50
C ASN A 148 1.26 11.92 1.89
N GLN A 149 1.93 11.99 3.04
CA GLN A 149 2.68 13.18 3.46
C GLN A 149 3.79 13.52 2.45
N ALA A 150 4.56 12.51 2.02
CA ALA A 150 5.61 12.68 1.02
C ALA A 150 5.06 13.17 -0.33
N LEU A 151 3.97 12.56 -0.82
CA LEU A 151 3.34 12.96 -2.09
C LEU A 151 2.84 14.41 -2.07
N ILE A 152 2.19 14.84 -0.99
CA ILE A 152 1.65 16.19 -0.87
C ILE A 152 2.77 17.23 -0.70
N ASN A 153 3.85 16.85 -0.02
CA ASN A 153 4.98 17.74 0.24
C ASN A 153 6.03 17.75 -0.88
N MET A 154 5.93 16.89 -1.91
CA MET A 154 6.92 16.84 -3.00
C MET A 154 7.09 18.18 -3.75
N ASP A 155 6.02 18.97 -3.91
CA ASP A 155 6.10 20.29 -4.58
C ASP A 155 6.79 21.35 -3.71
N ASN A 156 6.74 21.19 -2.38
CA ASN A 156 7.30 22.14 -1.42
C ASN A 156 8.72 21.76 -0.99
N ASN A 157 8.96 20.48 -0.66
CA ASN A 157 10.22 19.93 -0.16
C ASN A 157 10.46 18.52 -0.75
N PRO A 158 11.11 18.39 -1.92
CA PRO A 158 11.38 17.08 -2.56
C PRO A 158 12.28 16.15 -1.73
N SER A 159 13.04 16.69 -0.77
CA SER A 159 14.09 15.97 -0.03
C SER A 159 13.57 15.16 1.19
N ASP A 160 12.40 15.49 1.73
CA ASP A 160 11.86 14.87 2.95
C ASP A 160 11.18 13.50 2.70
N GLY A 161 10.89 13.13 1.46
CA GLY A 161 10.17 11.89 1.12
C GLY A 161 10.97 10.58 1.27
N ASN A 162 12.19 10.61 1.82
CA ASN A 162 13.18 9.53 1.69
C ASN A 162 13.46 8.72 2.99
N GLN A 163 12.70 8.92 4.08
CA GLN A 163 12.99 8.33 5.40
C GLN A 163 11.88 7.35 5.91
N ASN A 164 12.06 6.04 5.68
CA ASN A 164 11.41 4.91 6.41
C ASN A 164 9.87 4.70 6.36
N PRO A 165 9.37 3.60 6.96
CA PRO A 165 9.28 2.27 6.37
C PRO A 165 8.17 2.23 5.31
N PHE A 166 8.56 2.41 4.05
CA PHE A 166 7.66 2.23 2.92
C PHE A 166 7.36 0.72 2.70
N PRO A 167 6.23 0.36 2.04
CA PRO A 167 6.00 -1.01 1.58
C PRO A 167 7.24 -1.56 0.86
N PRO A 168 7.63 -2.83 1.04
CA PRO A 168 8.89 -3.36 0.49
C PRO A 168 9.03 -3.16 -1.03
N GLU A 169 7.90 -3.05 -1.74
CA GLU A 169 7.83 -2.78 -3.16
C GLU A 169 8.17 -1.34 -3.54
N THR A 170 8.05 -0.36 -2.63
CA THR A 170 8.20 1.07 -2.93
C THR A 170 9.59 1.43 -3.40
N PHE A 171 10.64 0.91 -2.77
CA PHE A 171 12.02 1.17 -3.20
C PHE A 171 12.27 0.64 -4.61
N SER A 172 11.81 -0.58 -4.90
CA SER A 172 11.93 -1.16 -6.24
C SER A 172 11.10 -0.41 -7.28
N ASN A 173 9.85 -0.05 -6.95
CA ASN A 173 8.95 0.66 -7.85
C ASN A 173 9.45 2.07 -8.16
N LEU A 174 10.02 2.77 -7.17
CA LEU A 174 10.61 4.09 -7.36
C LEU A 174 11.77 4.05 -8.35
N LEU A 175 12.70 3.10 -8.19
CA LEU A 175 13.82 2.93 -9.12
C LEU A 175 13.35 2.57 -10.53
N LEU A 176 12.34 1.69 -10.66
CA LEU A 176 11.74 1.36 -11.96
C LEU A 176 11.05 2.58 -12.60
N LEU A 177 10.40 3.42 -11.79
CA LEU A 177 9.81 4.69 -12.23
C LEU A 177 10.88 5.64 -12.76
N PHE A 178 11.98 5.83 -12.03
CA PHE A 178 13.09 6.66 -12.51
C PHE A 178 13.66 6.15 -13.83
N CYS A 179 13.89 4.84 -13.95
CA CYS A 179 14.34 4.23 -15.20
C CYS A 179 13.33 4.42 -16.36
N LYS A 180 12.03 4.31 -16.08
CA LYS A 180 10.95 4.46 -17.08
C LYS A 180 10.84 5.89 -17.62
N TYR A 181 11.05 6.88 -16.76
CA TYR A 181 10.97 8.30 -17.11
C TYR A 181 12.35 8.92 -17.42
N GLU A 182 13.36 8.08 -17.65
CA GLU A 182 14.71 8.48 -18.09
C GLU A 182 15.49 9.31 -17.06
N TYR A 183 15.12 9.23 -15.78
CA TYR A 183 15.83 9.85 -14.65
C TYR A 183 16.98 8.97 -14.14
N TYR A 184 17.92 8.63 -15.02
CA TYR A 184 18.97 7.63 -14.73
C TYR A 184 19.99 8.07 -13.68
N ASP A 185 20.37 9.36 -13.69
CA ASP A 185 21.31 9.92 -12.71
C ASP A 185 20.73 9.84 -11.29
N LEU A 186 19.46 10.23 -11.12
CA LEU A 186 18.73 10.10 -9.85
C LEU A 186 18.57 8.65 -9.41
N ALA A 187 18.31 7.72 -10.33
CA ALA A 187 18.25 6.30 -10.01
C ALA A 187 19.61 5.77 -9.52
N ALA A 188 20.70 6.22 -10.13
CA ALA A 188 22.07 5.85 -9.74
C ALA A 188 22.43 6.41 -8.35
N ASP A 189 22.11 7.68 -8.11
CA ASP A 189 22.34 8.35 -6.83
C ASP A 189 21.55 7.65 -5.71
N VAL A 190 20.27 7.36 -5.93
CA VAL A 190 19.44 6.66 -4.94
C VAL A 190 19.95 5.25 -4.66
N LEU A 191 20.43 4.51 -5.67
CA LEU A 191 21.06 3.21 -5.46
C LEU A 191 22.36 3.30 -4.65
N ALA A 192 23.18 4.31 -4.90
CA ALA A 192 24.47 4.50 -4.25
C ALA A 192 24.32 4.99 -2.80
N GLU A 193 23.43 5.95 -2.57
CA GLU A 193 23.20 6.55 -1.25
C GLU A 193 22.44 5.62 -0.30
N ASN A 194 21.68 4.66 -0.84
CA ASN A 194 20.81 3.76 -0.06
C ASN A 194 21.22 2.28 -0.19
N ALA A 195 22.51 1.97 -0.08
CA ALA A 195 23.03 0.61 -0.20
C ALA A 195 22.33 -0.38 0.77
N ASP A 196 22.02 0.05 1.99
CA ASP A 196 21.31 -0.78 2.98
C ASP A 196 19.89 -1.16 2.51
N LEU A 197 19.17 -0.24 1.86
CA LEU A 197 17.84 -0.48 1.31
C LEU A 197 17.91 -1.36 0.05
N THR A 198 18.93 -1.14 -0.78
CA THR A 198 19.24 -1.98 -1.96
C THR A 198 19.39 -3.44 -1.57
N TYR A 199 20.21 -3.76 -0.56
CA TYR A 199 20.38 -5.15 -0.10
C TYR A 199 19.13 -5.75 0.55
N LYS A 200 18.31 -4.90 1.18
CA LYS A 200 17.13 -5.35 1.92
C LYS A 200 15.90 -5.57 1.05
N TYR A 201 15.69 -4.73 0.03
CA TYR A 201 14.44 -4.66 -0.72
C TYR A 201 14.54 -5.06 -2.20
N LEU A 202 15.75 -5.14 -2.77
CA LEU A 202 15.92 -5.62 -4.15
C LEU A 202 16.35 -7.08 -4.17
N THR A 203 15.74 -7.85 -5.07
CA THR A 203 16.29 -9.15 -5.46
C THR A 203 17.55 -8.92 -6.30
N GLN A 204 18.47 -9.88 -6.30
CA GLN A 204 19.67 -9.84 -7.14
C GLN A 204 19.33 -9.55 -8.60
N TYR A 205 18.29 -10.22 -9.11
CA TYR A 205 17.77 -9.98 -10.47
C TYR A 205 17.37 -8.52 -10.71
N MET A 206 16.60 -7.93 -9.79
CA MET A 206 16.15 -6.54 -9.96
C MET A 206 17.30 -5.54 -9.89
N TYR A 207 18.24 -5.76 -8.98
CA TYR A 207 19.45 -4.95 -8.92
C TYR A 207 20.23 -5.02 -10.23
N ASP A 208 20.53 -6.24 -10.72
CA ASP A 208 21.30 -6.43 -11.95
C ASP A 208 20.58 -5.86 -13.17
N TYR A 209 19.25 -5.95 -13.21
CA TYR A 209 18.43 -5.34 -14.26
C TYR A 209 18.49 -3.81 -14.24
N ILE A 210 18.27 -3.18 -13.07
CA ILE A 210 18.30 -1.72 -12.93
C ILE A 210 19.71 -1.18 -13.24
N ASP A 211 20.75 -1.84 -12.74
CA ASP A 211 22.15 -1.51 -13.04
C ASP A 211 22.46 -1.60 -14.54
N ALA A 212 21.97 -2.63 -15.23
CA ALA A 212 22.12 -2.75 -16.68
C ALA A 212 21.39 -1.63 -17.45
N VAL A 213 20.19 -1.23 -17.01
CA VAL A 213 19.41 -0.13 -17.60
C VAL A 213 20.12 1.22 -17.41
N ILE A 214 20.65 1.49 -16.22
CA ILE A 214 21.42 2.73 -15.94
C ILE A 214 22.71 2.72 -16.77
N THR A 215 23.45 1.60 -16.78
CA THR A 215 24.70 1.45 -17.54
C THR A 215 24.50 1.66 -19.05
N GLN A 216 23.30 1.35 -19.57
CA GLN A 216 22.99 1.49 -21.00
C GLN A 216 23.18 2.94 -21.49
N GLN A 217 22.98 3.94 -20.62
CA GLN A 217 23.11 5.35 -20.97
C GLN A 217 24.54 5.76 -21.29
N THR A 218 25.50 5.24 -20.52
CA THR A 218 26.90 5.65 -20.60
C THR A 218 27.77 4.63 -21.34
N ALA A 219 27.41 3.33 -21.27
CA ALA A 219 28.18 2.22 -21.82
C ALA A 219 27.26 1.12 -22.39
N PRO A 220 26.71 1.29 -23.61
CA PRO A 220 25.76 0.35 -24.21
C PRO A 220 26.30 -1.08 -24.37
N MET A 221 27.60 -1.24 -24.65
CA MET A 221 28.22 -2.55 -24.82
C MET A 221 28.34 -3.31 -23.49
N ASP A 222 28.64 -2.61 -22.41
CA ASP A 222 28.71 -3.20 -21.07
C ASP A 222 27.32 -3.58 -20.56
N ALA A 223 26.33 -2.73 -20.80
CA ALA A 223 24.93 -3.04 -20.53
C ALA A 223 24.45 -4.29 -21.28
N TYR A 224 24.83 -4.45 -22.55
CA TYR A 224 24.51 -5.65 -23.32
C TYR A 224 25.06 -6.92 -22.66
N ASN A 225 26.33 -6.91 -22.23
CA ASN A 225 26.96 -8.04 -21.54
C ASN A 225 26.24 -8.34 -20.20
N LYS A 226 25.81 -7.31 -19.46
CA LYS A 226 25.01 -7.48 -18.23
C LYS A 226 23.66 -8.14 -18.53
N PHE A 227 22.92 -7.68 -19.56
CA PHE A 227 21.66 -8.31 -19.96
C PHE A 227 21.84 -9.76 -20.44
N GLU A 228 22.93 -10.05 -21.15
CA GLU A 228 23.25 -11.42 -21.58
C GLU A 228 23.51 -12.34 -20.37
N ALA A 229 24.22 -11.85 -19.35
CA ALA A 229 24.43 -12.59 -18.11
C ALA A 229 23.11 -12.93 -17.40
N ILE A 230 22.22 -11.94 -17.25
CA ILE A 230 20.88 -12.11 -16.69
C ILE A 230 20.07 -13.14 -17.50
N GLY A 231 20.10 -13.04 -18.83
CA GLY A 231 19.44 -13.99 -19.73
C GLY A 231 19.95 -15.42 -19.57
N ASN A 232 21.27 -15.60 -19.45
CA ASN A 232 21.89 -16.90 -19.22
C ASN A 232 21.51 -17.52 -17.88
N GLU A 233 21.35 -16.71 -16.84
CA GLU A 233 20.88 -17.18 -15.53
C GLU A 233 19.45 -17.74 -15.62
N HIS A 234 18.53 -17.02 -16.25
CA HIS A 234 17.17 -17.50 -16.48
C HIS A 234 17.12 -18.77 -17.33
N ILE A 235 17.94 -18.88 -18.37
CA ILE A 235 18.05 -20.12 -19.17
C ILE A 235 18.46 -21.29 -18.29
N ASN A 236 19.40 -21.08 -17.37
CA ASN A 236 19.84 -22.12 -16.44
C ASN A 236 18.77 -22.49 -15.42
N GLU A 237 18.03 -21.52 -14.90
CA GLU A 237 16.87 -21.74 -14.01
C GLU A 237 15.78 -22.56 -14.71
N LEU A 238 15.40 -22.17 -15.93
CA LEU A 238 14.42 -22.90 -16.75
C LEU A 238 14.86 -24.34 -16.99
N ARG A 239 16.14 -24.57 -17.32
CA ARG A 239 16.70 -25.94 -17.47
C ARG A 239 16.58 -26.75 -16.18
N LYS A 240 16.80 -26.14 -15.01
CA LYS A 240 16.66 -26.81 -13.70
C LYS A 240 15.20 -27.17 -13.43
N LEU A 241 14.26 -26.24 -13.66
CA LEU A 241 12.82 -26.46 -13.48
C LEU A 241 12.28 -27.55 -14.41
N THR A 242 12.63 -27.51 -15.69
CA THR A 242 12.25 -28.54 -16.67
C THR A 242 12.75 -29.93 -16.24
N LYS A 243 13.99 -30.03 -15.74
CA LYS A 243 14.52 -31.29 -15.18
C LYS A 243 13.72 -31.77 -13.96
N ARG A 244 13.30 -30.87 -13.07
CA ARG A 244 12.47 -31.23 -11.90
C ARG A 244 11.08 -31.74 -12.33
N ILE A 245 10.45 -31.06 -13.28
CA ILE A 245 9.14 -31.47 -13.83
C ILE A 245 9.25 -32.86 -14.45
N ASN A 246 10.25 -33.08 -15.31
CA ASN A 246 10.46 -34.38 -15.95
C ASN A 246 10.70 -35.49 -14.93
N LYS A 247 11.51 -35.25 -13.89
CA LYS A 247 11.71 -36.22 -12.81
C LYS A 247 10.41 -36.56 -12.09
N ARG A 248 9.60 -35.55 -11.76
CA ARG A 248 8.34 -35.75 -11.04
C ARG A 248 7.30 -36.50 -11.88
N ASN A 249 7.25 -36.24 -13.19
CA ASN A 249 6.38 -36.96 -14.11
C ASN A 249 6.75 -38.44 -14.20
N VAL A 250 8.05 -38.76 -14.28
CA VAL A 250 8.53 -40.16 -14.26
C VAL A 250 8.17 -40.86 -12.95
N THR A 251 8.29 -40.19 -11.79
CA THR A 251 7.89 -40.77 -10.50
C THR A 251 6.39 -41.03 -10.41
N LEU A 252 5.55 -40.12 -10.94
CA LEU A 252 4.10 -40.29 -10.97
C LEU A 252 3.68 -41.44 -11.89
N GLU A 253 4.37 -41.62 -13.01
CA GLU A 253 4.14 -42.71 -13.95
C GLU A 253 4.53 -44.07 -13.34
N GLN A 254 5.66 -44.13 -12.61
CA GLN A 254 6.06 -45.32 -11.84
C GLN A 254 5.08 -45.65 -10.70
N ALA A 255 4.56 -44.65 -10.00
CA ALA A 255 3.56 -44.84 -8.95
C ALA A 255 2.22 -45.34 -9.50
N ARG A 256 1.83 -44.93 -10.72
CA ARG A 256 0.63 -45.42 -11.41
C ARG A 256 0.72 -46.88 -11.86
N ILE A 257 1.91 -47.36 -12.19
CA ILE A 257 2.14 -48.76 -12.62
C ILE A 257 2.21 -49.72 -11.41
N SER A 258 2.41 -49.18 -10.21
CA SER A 258 2.60 -49.97 -8.98
C SER A 258 1.31 -50.16 -8.14
N ILE A 259 0.16 -49.70 -8.65
CA ILE A 259 -1.18 -49.86 -8.06
C ILE A 259 -2.00 -50.73 -9.02
#